data_AF-A0A502CZ41-F1
#
_entry.id   AF-A0A502CZ41-F1
#
_cell.length_a   1.000
_cell.length_b   1.000
_cell.length_c   1.000
_cell.angle_alpha   90.00
_cell.angle_beta   90.00
_cell.angle_gamma   90.00
#
_symmetry.space_group_name_H-M   'P 1'
#
loop_
_entity.id
_entity.type
_entity.pdbx_description
1 polymer ?
#
loop_
_entity_poly.entity_id
_entity_poly.type
_entity_poly.pdbx_seq_one_letter_code
_entity_poly.pdbx_strand_id
1 'polypeptide(L)'
;MQRHHLDTASGARLVGGEMLEWSDLATGVVAGAAGPLVDAVLRGERAAERVLLVGARAATLLDRVPELLATDVLVRGLSDARDLAGTSRLRSGIRVFTGSVERLDPEDRYDVLVCLDGPDGVVSPDSDGITPGGLLNLLGSWLAPGGLLVAAVQNELGLDRLLRLDPGAVRQDDAWHAASPGTSTRLPYEREVVGLLEAAGLSLEASWSGFPAADRLDLLVDPTRVGSAGSVVGALAARLQAGYFRDRPALADPHDLALRTFEGGLTPALASVWVVLARAGRPGGGDADLPPLLAAGEPGTQAWRAVTTLVADPAGWQLALAPEAGRHVVHERHVLRDLTVRPDPLAEGTTLDEALRAACRSGSLPQVRELVRRYAAWLTSQPVGEVGDQRFFLTPAQVVLADDGLYALDRSWHWTGPMDPEVAVLRGLRDFARALVRSGSDQPWRPDISPDDLAQTLAAMAGLPWTPALLDRIAAAEAEVETVLAGGDALAEARAHRANLESGQSQAGAVQGPSRGYREAVASEGRLAVALEERTGQVEWLEASLRSRDTKVSELERTVSHLRGSLSFRIGRVLTSPMRSVTGYLRRFVMSLVPPEYLRQARRLAQRLAKPE
;
A
#
# COMPACT_ATOMS: atom_id res chain seq x y z
N MET A 1 40.04 -25.26 -18.85
CA MET A 1 39.26 -24.62 -19.94
C MET A 1 38.11 -25.54 -20.33
N GLN A 2 37.00 -25.47 -19.62
CA GLN A 2 35.75 -26.04 -20.14
C GLN A 2 35.23 -25.10 -21.21
N ARG A 3 35.12 -25.57 -22.45
CA ARG A 3 34.39 -24.84 -23.49
C ARG A 3 32.91 -24.99 -23.16
N HIS A 4 32.28 -23.93 -22.68
CA HIS A 4 30.82 -23.89 -22.57
C HIS A 4 30.19 -24.15 -23.94
N HIS A 5 29.14 -24.96 -23.95
CA HIS A 5 28.30 -25.07 -25.15
C HIS A 5 27.61 -23.73 -25.38
N LEU A 6 27.45 -23.32 -26.64
CA LEU A 6 26.76 -22.09 -26.99
C LEU A 6 25.34 -22.42 -27.47
N ASP A 7 24.33 -21.75 -26.93
CA ASP A 7 23.00 -21.78 -27.51
C ASP A 7 23.05 -21.08 -28.88
N THR A 8 22.63 -21.81 -29.91
CA THR A 8 22.72 -21.32 -31.29
C THR A 8 21.80 -20.12 -31.57
N ALA A 9 20.71 -19.96 -30.81
CA ALA A 9 19.73 -18.90 -31.00
C ALA A 9 20.17 -17.58 -30.36
N SER A 10 20.72 -17.62 -29.15
CA SER A 10 21.14 -16.44 -28.38
C SER A 10 22.64 -16.14 -28.50
N GLY A 11 23.48 -17.16 -28.58
CA GLY A 11 24.92 -17.07 -28.32
C GLY A 11 25.27 -17.14 -26.83
N ALA A 12 24.29 -17.39 -25.95
CA ALA A 12 24.51 -17.57 -24.53
C ALA A 12 25.32 -18.84 -24.24
N ARG A 13 26.12 -18.80 -23.17
CA ARG A 13 26.96 -19.90 -22.72
C ARG A 13 26.19 -20.78 -21.74
N LEU A 14 26.02 -22.04 -22.12
CA LEU A 14 25.42 -23.09 -21.32
C LEU A 14 26.42 -23.57 -20.27
N VAL A 15 26.14 -23.33 -18.98
CA VAL A 15 26.99 -23.76 -17.86
C VAL A 15 26.49 -25.05 -17.20
N GLY A 16 25.30 -25.51 -17.58
CA GLY A 16 24.61 -26.67 -17.05
C GLY A 16 23.48 -26.28 -16.10
N GLY A 17 22.40 -27.06 -16.11
CA GLY A 17 21.24 -26.88 -15.21
C GLY A 17 20.30 -25.81 -15.73
N GLU A 18 20.25 -25.63 -17.04
CA GLU A 18 19.42 -24.65 -17.70
C GLU A 18 17.95 -25.06 -17.63
N MET A 19 17.09 -24.11 -17.24
CA MET A 19 15.65 -24.31 -17.31
C MET A 19 15.14 -23.86 -18.68
N LEU A 20 14.80 -24.83 -19.53
CA LEU A 20 14.53 -24.59 -20.96
C LEU A 20 13.30 -23.71 -21.22
N GLU A 21 12.19 -24.01 -20.52
CA GLU A 21 10.88 -23.36 -20.72
C GLU A 21 10.51 -22.38 -19.58
N TRP A 22 11.37 -22.25 -18.57
CA TRP A 22 11.14 -21.34 -17.44
C TRP A 22 11.72 -19.97 -17.74
N SER A 23 11.01 -18.92 -17.31
CA SER A 23 11.46 -17.53 -17.38
C SER A 23 11.16 -16.87 -16.04
N ASP A 24 12.20 -16.48 -15.32
CA ASP A 24 12.04 -15.66 -14.12
C ASP A 24 11.71 -14.21 -14.53
N LEU A 25 12.26 -13.70 -15.65
CA LEU A 25 11.98 -12.33 -16.11
C LEU A 25 10.52 -12.12 -16.52
N ALA A 26 9.88 -13.13 -17.12
CA ALA A 26 8.46 -13.07 -17.50
C ALA A 26 7.51 -12.98 -16.28
N THR A 27 7.98 -13.32 -15.08
CA THR A 27 7.19 -13.15 -13.85
C THR A 27 7.12 -11.69 -13.37
N GLY A 28 7.87 -10.79 -14.02
CA GLY A 28 7.90 -9.37 -13.69
C GLY A 28 8.82 -9.01 -12.52
N VAL A 29 9.85 -9.83 -12.27
CA VAL A 29 10.91 -9.48 -11.30
C VAL A 29 11.55 -8.14 -11.63
N VAL A 30 11.83 -7.36 -10.61
CA VAL A 30 12.51 -6.07 -10.72
C VAL A 30 13.49 -5.90 -9.56
N ALA A 31 14.62 -5.23 -9.82
CA ALA A 31 15.59 -4.89 -8.77
C ALA A 31 15.06 -3.87 -7.75
N GLY A 32 14.04 -3.08 -8.12
CA GLY A 32 13.43 -2.08 -7.25
C GLY A 32 14.46 -1.07 -6.71
N ALA A 33 14.42 -0.82 -5.40
CA ALA A 33 15.25 0.13 -4.68
C ALA A 33 16.74 -0.26 -4.66
N ALA A 34 17.09 -1.51 -5.01
CA ALA A 34 18.48 -1.93 -5.14
C ALA A 34 19.17 -1.36 -6.40
N GLY A 35 18.41 -0.96 -7.43
CA GLY A 35 19.01 -0.41 -8.66
C GLY A 35 19.84 0.86 -8.42
N PRO A 36 19.30 1.89 -7.75
CA PRO A 36 20.02 3.09 -7.35
C PRO A 36 21.23 2.81 -6.44
N LEU A 37 21.15 1.80 -5.57
CA LEU A 37 22.28 1.37 -4.76
C LEU A 37 23.41 0.84 -5.64
N VAL A 38 23.08 -0.05 -6.58
CA VAL A 38 24.05 -0.62 -7.52
C VAL A 38 24.63 0.47 -8.42
N ASP A 39 23.82 1.43 -8.86
CA ASP A 39 24.27 2.62 -9.59
C ASP A 39 25.35 3.41 -8.82
N ALA A 40 25.12 3.65 -7.52
CA ALA A 40 26.09 4.35 -6.67
C ALA A 40 27.38 3.53 -6.48
N VAL A 41 27.27 2.20 -6.32
CA VAL A 41 28.42 1.30 -6.21
C VAL A 41 29.24 1.27 -7.51
N LEU A 42 28.58 1.21 -8.67
CA LEU A 42 29.25 1.18 -9.98
C LEU A 42 29.89 2.51 -10.38
N ARG A 43 29.36 3.64 -9.90
CA ARG A 43 29.89 5.00 -10.17
C ARG A 43 30.80 5.54 -9.07
N GLY A 44 31.05 4.76 -8.02
CA GLY A 44 31.91 5.17 -6.92
C GLY A 44 33.35 5.45 -7.37
N GLU A 45 34.19 5.93 -6.44
CA GLU A 45 35.57 6.36 -6.71
C GLU A 45 36.48 5.26 -7.30
N ARG A 46 36.07 3.99 -7.20
CA ARG A 46 36.83 2.86 -7.70
C ARG A 46 36.37 2.51 -9.11
N ALA A 47 37.30 2.57 -10.06
CA ALA A 47 37.08 2.03 -11.40
C ALA A 47 36.88 0.51 -11.29
N ALA A 48 35.63 0.06 -11.44
CA ALA A 48 35.35 -1.33 -11.77
C ALA A 48 35.76 -1.56 -13.23
N GLU A 49 36.39 -2.70 -13.53
CA GLU A 49 36.64 -3.11 -14.91
C GLU A 49 35.69 -4.23 -15.31
N ARG A 50 35.36 -5.10 -14.35
CA ARG A 50 34.49 -6.26 -14.59
C ARG A 50 33.37 -6.41 -13.57
N VAL A 51 32.16 -6.63 -14.08
CA VAL A 51 30.93 -6.78 -13.29
C VAL A 51 30.30 -8.15 -13.57
N LEU A 52 29.79 -8.82 -12.53
CA LEU A 52 28.93 -10.00 -12.68
C LEU A 52 27.55 -9.72 -12.09
N LEU A 53 26.49 -9.91 -12.89
CA LEU A 53 25.10 -9.89 -12.45
C LEU A 53 24.61 -11.35 -12.33
N VAL A 54 24.22 -11.78 -11.13
CA VAL A 54 23.77 -13.15 -10.85
C VAL A 54 22.29 -13.13 -10.48
N GLY A 55 21.50 -13.92 -11.20
CA GLY A 55 20.07 -14.05 -11.00
C GLY A 55 19.24 -13.08 -11.83
N ALA A 56 17.95 -13.40 -11.99
CA ALA A 56 17.03 -12.67 -12.84
C ALA A 56 16.84 -11.21 -12.38
N ARG A 57 16.81 -10.97 -11.06
CA ARG A 57 16.65 -9.63 -10.51
C ARG A 57 17.87 -8.76 -10.80
N ALA A 58 19.08 -9.29 -10.61
CA ALA A 58 20.30 -8.57 -10.96
C ALA A 58 20.39 -8.33 -12.47
N ALA A 59 19.96 -9.27 -13.31
CA ALA A 59 19.93 -9.12 -14.76
C ALA A 59 19.06 -7.93 -15.23
N THR A 60 18.01 -7.55 -14.49
CA THR A 60 17.21 -6.34 -14.81
C THR A 60 18.00 -5.03 -14.71
N LEU A 61 19.20 -5.05 -14.11
CA LEU A 61 20.07 -3.89 -13.99
C LEU A 61 21.04 -3.72 -15.16
N LEU A 62 21.01 -4.61 -16.15
CA LEU A 62 21.97 -4.62 -17.27
C LEU A 62 22.05 -3.26 -17.99
N ASP A 63 20.91 -2.59 -18.19
CA ASP A 63 20.85 -1.30 -18.86
C ASP A 63 21.47 -0.15 -18.04
N ARG A 64 21.59 -0.32 -16.72
CA ARG A 64 22.20 0.64 -15.80
C ARG A 64 23.72 0.51 -15.73
N VAL A 65 24.26 -0.66 -16.12
CA VAL A 65 25.70 -0.88 -16.15
C VAL A 65 26.34 0.00 -17.24
N PRO A 66 27.37 0.80 -16.93
CA PRO A 66 28.06 1.62 -17.92
C PRO A 66 28.57 0.81 -19.12
N GLU A 67 28.40 1.34 -20.34
CA GLU A 67 28.66 0.61 -21.59
C GLU A 67 30.10 0.11 -21.76
N LEU A 68 31.05 0.75 -21.10
CA LEU A 68 32.47 0.43 -21.17
C LEU A 68 32.89 -0.72 -20.24
N LEU A 69 32.02 -1.16 -19.32
CA LEU A 69 32.35 -2.22 -18.36
C LEU A 69 32.15 -3.60 -18.98
N ALA A 70 33.14 -4.48 -18.79
CA ALA A 70 32.99 -5.89 -19.13
C ALA A 70 31.98 -6.52 -18.17
N THR A 71 30.84 -6.96 -18.70
CA THR A 71 29.69 -7.37 -17.89
C THR A 71 29.32 -8.82 -18.22
N ASP A 72 29.38 -9.67 -17.20
CA ASP A 72 28.89 -11.03 -17.26
C ASP A 72 27.50 -11.08 -16.60
N VAL A 73 26.58 -11.84 -17.18
CA VAL A 73 25.22 -12.02 -16.65
C VAL A 73 24.91 -13.50 -16.57
N LEU A 74 24.47 -13.98 -15.41
CA LEU A 74 24.08 -15.36 -15.19
C LEU A 74 22.59 -15.42 -14.83
N VAL A 75 21.80 -16.15 -15.62
CA VAL A 75 20.38 -16.45 -15.36
C VAL A 75 20.11 -17.94 -15.53
N ARG A 76 19.22 -18.53 -14.73
CA ARG A 76 18.95 -19.98 -14.83
C ARG A 76 18.04 -20.37 -16.00
N GLY A 77 17.17 -19.46 -16.44
CA GLY A 77 16.26 -19.65 -17.57
C GLY A 77 16.94 -19.45 -18.92
N LEU A 78 16.76 -20.39 -19.85
CA LEU A 78 17.27 -20.24 -21.22
C LEU A 78 16.46 -19.19 -22.01
N SER A 79 15.17 -19.07 -21.73
CA SER A 79 14.29 -18.03 -22.27
C SER A 79 14.80 -16.63 -21.88
N ASP A 80 15.09 -16.42 -20.58
CA ASP A 80 15.66 -15.17 -20.06
C ASP A 80 17.00 -14.84 -20.75
N ALA A 81 17.88 -15.83 -20.93
CA ALA A 81 19.14 -15.64 -21.61
C ALA A 81 18.97 -15.24 -23.09
N ARG A 82 17.92 -15.74 -23.76
CA ARG A 82 17.57 -15.37 -25.14
C ARG A 82 17.01 -13.95 -25.22
N ASP A 83 16.21 -13.54 -24.25
CA ASP A 83 15.69 -12.17 -24.18
C ASP A 83 16.83 -11.16 -23.95
N LEU A 84 17.75 -11.48 -23.03
CA LEU A 84 18.94 -10.68 -22.77
C LEU A 84 19.94 -10.66 -23.94
N ALA A 85 19.86 -11.63 -24.85
CA ALA A 85 20.73 -11.70 -26.02
C ALA A 85 20.52 -10.53 -27.00
N GLY A 86 19.33 -9.91 -27.00
CA GLY A 86 19.07 -8.69 -27.75
C GLY A 86 19.99 -7.55 -27.31
N THR A 87 20.08 -7.31 -26.00
CA THR A 87 20.94 -6.28 -25.40
C THR A 87 22.42 -6.62 -25.53
N SER A 88 22.81 -7.88 -25.34
CA SER A 88 24.22 -8.28 -25.43
C SER A 88 24.80 -8.16 -26.84
N ARG A 89 24.00 -8.34 -27.89
CA ARG A 89 24.44 -8.15 -29.28
C ARG A 89 24.73 -6.70 -29.63
N LEU A 90 24.09 -5.76 -28.93
CA LEU A 90 24.31 -4.32 -29.12
C LEU A 90 25.55 -3.82 -28.38
N ARG A 91 26.02 -4.54 -27.36
CA ARG A 91 27.16 -4.16 -26.51
C ARG A 91 28.18 -5.29 -26.44
N SER A 92 29.30 -5.13 -27.14
CA SER A 92 30.36 -6.16 -27.24
C SER A 92 31.02 -6.57 -25.92
N GLY A 93 30.81 -5.80 -24.84
CA GLY A 93 31.32 -6.09 -23.49
C GLY A 93 30.44 -7.03 -22.67
N ILE A 94 29.27 -7.45 -23.17
CA ILE A 94 28.31 -8.26 -22.40
C ILE A 94 28.42 -9.74 -22.77
N ARG A 95 28.51 -10.63 -21.77
CA ARG A 95 28.48 -12.09 -21.98
C ARG A 95 27.38 -12.70 -21.10
N VAL A 96 26.48 -13.46 -21.72
CA VAL A 96 25.35 -14.09 -21.04
C VAL A 96 25.65 -15.57 -20.83
N PHE A 97 25.51 -16.01 -19.59
CA PHE A 97 25.59 -17.39 -19.14
C PHE A 97 24.20 -17.85 -18.72
N THR A 98 23.90 -19.12 -18.98
CA THR A 98 22.65 -19.72 -18.56
C THR A 98 22.86 -21.07 -17.87
N GLY A 99 22.19 -21.26 -16.74
CA GLY A 99 22.29 -22.46 -15.91
C GLY A 99 22.32 -22.17 -14.41
N SER A 100 22.57 -23.21 -13.63
CA SER A 100 22.66 -23.17 -12.17
C SER A 100 23.93 -22.45 -11.72
N VAL A 101 23.84 -21.62 -10.68
CA VAL A 101 24.98 -20.82 -10.18
C VAL A 101 26.19 -21.66 -9.78
N GLU A 102 25.97 -22.83 -9.17
CA GLU A 102 27.05 -23.72 -8.71
C GLU A 102 27.82 -24.40 -9.86
N ARG A 103 27.33 -24.30 -11.10
CA ARG A 103 27.97 -24.85 -12.29
C ARG A 103 28.78 -23.82 -13.07
N LEU A 104 28.71 -22.54 -12.68
CA LEU A 104 29.57 -21.50 -13.24
C LEU A 104 30.97 -21.60 -12.65
N ASP A 105 31.97 -21.70 -13.52
CA ASP A 105 33.40 -21.61 -13.18
C ASP A 105 34.00 -20.42 -13.95
N PRO A 106 33.99 -19.21 -13.37
CA PRO A 106 34.43 -18.01 -14.09
C PRO A 106 35.95 -18.02 -14.29
N GLU A 107 36.38 -17.75 -15.52
CA GLU A 107 37.80 -17.71 -15.89
C GLU A 107 38.55 -16.55 -15.20
N ASP A 108 37.86 -15.43 -15.01
CA ASP A 108 38.39 -14.21 -14.39
C ASP A 108 37.60 -13.87 -13.13
N ARG A 109 38.25 -13.13 -12.23
CA ARG A 109 37.60 -12.56 -11.04
C ARG A 109 36.87 -11.25 -11.36
N TYR A 110 35.93 -10.87 -10.51
CA TYR A 110 35.10 -9.67 -10.67
C TYR A 110 35.42 -8.59 -9.65
N ASP A 111 35.37 -7.32 -10.08
CA ASP A 111 35.51 -6.18 -9.18
C ASP A 111 34.22 -5.87 -8.46
N VAL A 112 33.09 -6.08 -9.13
CA VAL A 112 31.74 -5.91 -8.57
C VAL A 112 30.89 -7.12 -8.93
N LEU A 113 30.24 -7.72 -7.94
CA LEU A 113 29.27 -8.79 -8.12
C LEU A 113 27.94 -8.37 -7.50
N VAL A 114 26.85 -8.56 -8.24
CA VAL A 114 25.49 -8.26 -7.78
C VAL A 114 24.65 -9.54 -7.82
N CYS A 115 24.13 -9.97 -6.67
CA CYS A 115 23.23 -11.11 -6.54
C CYS A 115 22.03 -10.73 -5.67
N LEU A 116 20.93 -10.32 -6.30
CA LEU A 116 19.74 -9.86 -5.58
C LEU A 116 18.68 -10.94 -5.38
N ASP A 117 18.96 -12.15 -5.86
CA ASP A 117 18.14 -13.33 -5.68
C ASP A 117 18.73 -14.23 -4.59
N GLY A 118 17.86 -14.94 -3.85
CA GLY A 118 18.29 -15.95 -2.89
C GLY A 118 18.72 -17.26 -3.56
N PRO A 119 19.16 -18.25 -2.78
CA PRO A 119 19.51 -19.58 -3.31
C PRO A 119 18.47 -20.17 -4.25
N ASP A 120 17.20 -20.05 -3.88
CA ASP A 120 16.02 -20.51 -4.62
C ASP A 120 15.84 -19.87 -5.99
N GLY A 121 16.37 -18.67 -6.21
CA GLY A 121 16.29 -17.94 -7.49
C GLY A 121 17.49 -18.16 -8.42
N VAL A 122 18.56 -18.79 -7.96
CA VAL A 122 19.82 -18.93 -8.71
C VAL A 122 20.23 -20.38 -8.96
N VAL A 123 19.57 -21.33 -8.29
CA VAL A 123 19.71 -22.77 -8.55
C VAL A 123 18.64 -23.28 -9.51
N SER A 124 18.89 -24.47 -10.07
CA SER A 124 18.01 -25.18 -11.01
C SER A 124 17.56 -26.55 -10.46
N PRO A 125 16.51 -27.19 -11.02
CA PRO A 125 16.01 -28.49 -10.56
C PRO A 125 17.05 -29.62 -10.50
N ASP A 126 18.12 -29.52 -11.29
CA ASP A 126 19.22 -30.49 -11.29
C ASP A 126 20.28 -30.21 -10.20
N SER A 127 20.02 -29.24 -9.33
CA SER A 127 20.87 -28.86 -8.22
C SER A 127 20.57 -29.70 -6.99
N ASP A 128 21.63 -30.08 -6.26
CA ASP A 128 21.48 -30.57 -4.89
C ASP A 128 21.00 -29.46 -3.94
N GLY A 129 20.88 -28.21 -4.40
CA GLY A 129 20.52 -27.04 -3.59
C GLY A 129 21.77 -26.40 -2.98
N ILE A 130 21.63 -25.14 -2.57
CA ILE A 130 22.70 -24.39 -1.92
C ILE A 130 22.13 -23.64 -0.72
N THR A 131 22.90 -23.58 0.36
CA THR A 131 22.54 -22.78 1.54
C THR A 131 22.84 -21.31 1.28
N PRO A 132 22.20 -20.36 1.98
CA PRO A 132 22.55 -18.94 1.89
C PRO A 132 24.04 -18.66 2.15
N GLY A 133 24.62 -19.32 3.16
CA GLY A 133 26.07 -19.24 3.42
C GLY A 133 26.92 -19.87 2.31
N GLY A 134 26.47 -21.00 1.75
CA GLY A 134 27.13 -21.64 0.60
C GLY A 134 27.13 -20.73 -0.64
N LEU A 135 26.03 -20.03 -0.90
CA LEU A 135 25.94 -19.06 -1.98
C LEU A 135 26.91 -17.89 -1.75
N LEU A 136 26.91 -17.29 -0.55
CA LEU A 136 27.85 -16.21 -0.23
C LEU A 136 29.32 -16.65 -0.37
N ASN A 137 29.66 -17.86 0.07
CA ASN A 137 31.00 -18.45 -0.10
C ASN A 137 31.37 -18.59 -1.59
N LEU A 138 30.44 -19.09 -2.40
CA LEU A 138 30.63 -19.24 -3.84
C LEU A 138 30.86 -17.88 -4.52
N LEU A 139 29.99 -16.91 -4.26
CA LEU A 139 30.10 -15.56 -4.80
C LEU A 139 31.39 -14.85 -4.35
N GLY A 140 31.76 -14.99 -3.07
CA GLY A 140 32.98 -14.42 -2.51
C GLY A 140 34.25 -14.99 -3.18
N SER A 141 34.23 -16.27 -3.58
CA SER A 141 35.35 -16.91 -4.26
C SER A 141 35.64 -16.32 -5.66
N TRP A 142 34.63 -15.72 -6.30
CA TRP A 142 34.71 -15.12 -7.63
C TRP A 142 35.16 -13.65 -7.60
N LEU A 143 35.24 -13.02 -6.42
CA LEU A 143 35.67 -11.63 -6.31
C LEU A 143 37.18 -11.48 -6.42
N ALA A 144 37.59 -10.39 -7.06
CA ALA A 144 38.96 -9.91 -7.04
C ALA A 144 39.29 -9.40 -5.62
N PRO A 145 40.59 -9.36 -5.23
CA PRO A 145 40.99 -8.77 -3.96
C PRO A 145 40.46 -7.33 -3.80
N GLY A 146 39.68 -7.08 -2.74
CA GLY A 146 39.03 -5.79 -2.50
C GLY A 146 37.80 -5.51 -3.35
N GLY A 147 37.34 -6.48 -4.16
CA GLY A 147 36.10 -6.42 -4.92
C GLY A 147 34.87 -6.34 -4.01
N LEU A 148 33.76 -5.87 -4.58
CA LEU A 148 32.52 -5.58 -3.87
C LEU A 148 31.42 -6.59 -4.24
N LEU A 149 30.71 -7.05 -3.21
CA LEU A 149 29.49 -7.84 -3.33
C LEU A 149 28.30 -7.00 -2.92
N VAL A 150 27.30 -6.89 -3.80
CA VAL A 150 25.95 -6.47 -3.43
C VAL A 150 25.07 -7.72 -3.42
N ALA A 151 24.64 -8.16 -2.25
CA ALA A 151 23.86 -9.39 -2.11
C ALA A 151 22.57 -9.18 -1.32
N ALA A 152 21.49 -9.85 -1.73
CA ALA A 152 20.27 -9.94 -0.93
C ALA A 152 20.30 -11.21 -0.07
N VAL A 153 20.15 -11.06 1.25
CA VAL A 153 20.08 -12.16 2.21
C VAL A 153 18.68 -12.18 2.81
N GLN A 154 17.90 -13.20 2.50
CA GLN A 154 16.51 -13.31 2.98
C GLN A 154 16.48 -13.61 4.48
N ASN A 155 15.49 -13.05 5.19
CA ASN A 155 15.34 -13.21 6.64
C ASN A 155 14.25 -14.23 6.98
N GLU A 156 14.58 -15.18 7.87
CA GLU A 156 13.59 -16.11 8.43
C GLU A 156 12.46 -15.40 9.18
N LEU A 157 12.76 -14.31 9.88
CA LEU A 157 11.82 -13.52 10.66
C LEU A 157 11.26 -12.31 9.91
N GLY A 158 11.35 -12.32 8.57
CA GLY A 158 10.83 -11.26 7.72
C GLY A 158 9.34 -10.99 7.95
N LEU A 159 8.94 -9.72 8.00
CA LEU A 159 7.53 -9.34 8.18
C LEU A 159 6.63 -9.96 7.12
N ASP A 160 7.08 -10.08 5.88
CA ASP A 160 6.35 -10.78 4.82
C ASP A 160 6.02 -12.23 5.19
N ARG A 161 6.97 -12.96 5.77
CA ARG A 161 6.76 -14.35 6.22
C ARG A 161 5.87 -14.43 7.45
N LEU A 162 6.11 -13.58 8.45
CA LEU A 162 5.33 -13.57 9.69
C LEU A 162 3.88 -13.15 9.49
N LEU A 163 3.61 -12.32 8.47
CA LEU A 163 2.27 -11.89 8.10
C LEU A 163 1.55 -12.87 7.18
N ARG A 164 2.25 -13.75 6.45
CA ARG A 164 1.59 -14.65 5.51
C ARG A 164 0.66 -15.62 6.23
N LEU A 165 -0.58 -15.72 5.72
CA LEU A 165 -1.53 -16.75 6.14
C LEU A 165 -1.35 -18.05 5.35
N ASP A 166 -0.81 -17.95 4.13
CA ASP A 166 -0.46 -19.12 3.33
C ASP A 166 0.68 -19.88 4.03
N PRO A 167 0.52 -21.19 4.30
CA PRO A 167 1.55 -22.00 4.95
C PRO A 167 2.87 -22.09 4.17
N GLY A 168 2.94 -21.60 2.92
CA GLY A 168 4.15 -21.55 2.11
C GLY A 168 4.58 -22.91 1.57
N ALA A 169 5.27 -22.90 0.41
CA ALA A 169 5.93 -24.00 -0.34
C ALA A 169 5.12 -25.28 -0.66
N VAL A 170 4.01 -25.56 0.02
CA VAL A 170 3.17 -26.73 -0.20
C VAL A 170 2.21 -26.40 -1.34
N ARG A 171 2.66 -26.58 -2.61
CA ARG A 171 1.88 -26.68 -3.87
C ARG A 171 2.21 -25.70 -5.02
N GLN A 172 3.40 -25.11 -5.09
CA GLN A 172 3.79 -24.31 -6.27
C GLN A 172 4.88 -25.03 -7.07
N ASP A 173 4.80 -24.99 -8.41
CA ASP A 173 5.70 -25.70 -9.32
C ASP A 173 7.16 -25.21 -9.22
N ASP A 174 7.37 -24.00 -8.70
CA ASP A 174 8.68 -23.36 -8.46
C ASP A 174 9.32 -23.75 -7.11
N ALA A 175 8.57 -24.41 -6.21
CA ALA A 175 9.03 -24.80 -4.89
C ALA A 175 9.84 -26.12 -4.85
N TRP A 176 10.30 -26.62 -6.00
CA TRP A 176 11.06 -27.88 -6.14
C TRP A 176 12.32 -27.92 -5.25
N HIS A 177 12.96 -26.76 -5.04
CA HIS A 177 14.19 -26.61 -4.28
C HIS A 177 14.04 -26.97 -2.80
N ALA A 178 12.82 -26.95 -2.25
CA ALA A 178 12.55 -27.26 -0.86
C ALA A 178 12.84 -28.73 -0.50
N ALA A 179 12.84 -29.64 -1.49
CA ALA A 179 13.17 -31.04 -1.30
C ALA A 179 14.67 -31.36 -1.51
N SER A 180 15.47 -30.40 -1.99
CA SER A 180 16.88 -30.63 -2.32
C SER A 180 17.76 -30.73 -1.05
N PRO A 181 18.67 -31.72 -0.95
CA PRO A 181 19.43 -31.99 0.28
C PRO A 181 20.33 -30.85 0.78
N GLY A 182 20.82 -30.01 -0.13
CA GLY A 182 21.68 -28.85 0.11
C GLY A 182 20.93 -27.56 0.39
N THR A 183 19.60 -27.57 0.31
CA THR A 183 18.76 -26.42 0.69
C THR A 183 18.65 -26.34 2.20
N SER A 184 18.79 -25.12 2.75
CA SER A 184 18.64 -24.90 4.19
C SER A 184 17.21 -25.16 4.65
N THR A 185 17.06 -25.76 5.83
CA THR A 185 15.74 -25.97 6.47
C THR A 185 15.11 -24.70 7.02
N ARG A 186 15.91 -23.63 7.14
CA ARG A 186 15.50 -22.28 7.51
C ARG A 186 16.43 -21.26 6.86
N LEU A 187 15.98 -20.02 6.78
CA LEU A 187 16.81 -18.89 6.39
C LEU A 187 17.63 -18.35 7.59
N PRO A 188 18.61 -17.47 7.36
CA PRO A 188 19.39 -16.83 8.41
C PRO A 188 18.58 -15.84 9.25
N TYR A 189 19.08 -15.58 10.46
CA TYR A 189 18.69 -14.44 11.30
C TYR A 189 19.67 -13.28 11.10
N GLU A 190 19.23 -12.06 11.41
CA GLU A 190 20.03 -10.82 11.26
C GLU A 190 21.44 -10.96 11.88
N ARG A 191 21.50 -11.41 13.14
CA ARG A 191 22.74 -11.63 13.88
C ARG A 191 23.72 -12.63 13.26
N GLU A 192 23.27 -13.46 12.32
CA GLU A 192 24.09 -14.46 11.65
C GLU A 192 24.76 -13.91 10.37
N VAL A 193 24.25 -12.80 9.81
CA VAL A 193 24.69 -12.26 8.51
C VAL A 193 26.17 -11.93 8.50
N VAL A 194 26.68 -11.26 9.54
CA VAL A 194 28.11 -10.90 9.63
C VAL A 194 28.99 -12.16 9.62
N GLY A 195 28.65 -13.17 10.43
CA GLY A 195 29.41 -14.42 10.48
C GLY A 195 29.36 -15.21 9.17
N LEU A 196 28.25 -15.15 8.44
CA LEU A 196 28.12 -15.75 7.11
C LEU A 196 29.01 -15.05 6.07
N LEU A 197 29.08 -13.71 6.11
CA LEU A 197 29.98 -12.93 5.26
C LEU A 197 31.45 -13.19 5.59
N GLU A 198 31.81 -13.21 6.87
CA GLU A 198 33.19 -13.49 7.30
C GLU A 198 33.65 -14.89 6.89
N ALA A 199 32.77 -15.90 6.98
CA ALA A 199 33.04 -17.25 6.50
C ALA A 199 33.30 -17.31 4.99
N ALA A 200 32.72 -16.37 4.22
CA ALA A 200 32.95 -16.19 2.80
C ALA A 200 34.20 -15.34 2.48
N GLY A 201 34.95 -14.90 3.49
CA GLY A 201 36.10 -13.99 3.30
C GLY A 201 35.69 -12.55 2.97
N LEU A 202 34.48 -12.17 3.35
CA LEU A 202 33.89 -10.85 3.09
C LEU A 202 33.76 -10.05 4.39
N SER A 203 34.07 -8.76 4.33
CA SER A 203 33.78 -7.80 5.41
C SER A 203 32.55 -6.97 5.04
N LEU A 204 31.57 -6.88 5.94
CA LEU A 204 30.39 -6.03 5.77
C LEU A 204 30.80 -4.55 5.76
N GLU A 205 30.42 -3.82 4.71
CA GLU A 205 30.64 -2.37 4.58
C GLU A 205 29.37 -1.60 4.94
N ALA A 206 28.22 -2.06 4.46
CA ALA A 206 26.91 -1.47 4.74
C ALA A 206 25.78 -2.50 4.60
N SER A 207 24.67 -2.28 5.29
CA SER A 207 23.49 -3.15 5.25
C SER A 207 22.21 -2.32 5.26
N TRP A 208 21.28 -2.64 4.37
CA TRP A 208 19.95 -2.05 4.32
C TRP A 208 18.90 -3.10 4.64
N SER A 209 17.95 -2.72 5.49
CA SER A 209 16.72 -3.44 5.75
C SER A 209 15.76 -3.25 4.58
N GLY A 210 15.37 -4.35 3.93
CA GLY A 210 14.52 -4.36 2.75
C GLY A 210 13.05 -4.70 3.03
N PHE A 211 12.16 -3.97 2.37
CA PHE A 211 10.69 -4.07 2.45
C PHE A 211 10.07 -3.95 1.04
N PRO A 212 8.82 -4.40 0.84
CA PRO A 212 7.97 -5.11 1.80
C PRO A 212 8.28 -6.62 1.92
N ALA A 213 8.95 -7.22 0.93
CA ALA A 213 9.12 -8.67 0.86
C ALA A 213 10.43 -9.06 0.14
N ALA A 214 10.86 -10.30 0.29
CA ALA A 214 12.06 -10.79 -0.39
C ALA A 214 11.91 -10.85 -1.93
N ASP A 215 10.69 -11.04 -2.42
CA ASP A 215 10.33 -11.03 -3.85
C ASP A 215 10.16 -9.61 -4.43
N ARG A 216 10.06 -8.58 -3.56
CA ARG A 216 9.79 -7.19 -3.95
C ARG A 216 10.54 -6.20 -3.05
N LEU A 217 11.62 -5.64 -3.58
CA LEU A 217 12.51 -4.69 -2.90
C LEU A 217 12.11 -3.23 -3.19
N ASP A 218 10.96 -2.78 -2.71
CA ASP A 218 10.49 -1.42 -2.97
C ASP A 218 11.12 -0.39 -2.03
N LEU A 219 11.67 -0.78 -0.88
CA LEU A 219 12.29 0.11 0.09
C LEU A 219 13.52 -0.55 0.72
N LEU A 220 14.63 0.18 0.75
CA LEU A 220 15.86 -0.16 1.46
C LEU A 220 16.17 0.96 2.46
N VAL A 221 16.33 0.61 3.73
CA VAL A 221 16.55 1.57 4.82
C VAL A 221 17.77 1.13 5.63
N ASP A 222 18.72 2.03 5.85
CA ASP A 222 19.72 1.91 6.90
C ASP A 222 19.17 2.56 8.19
N PRO A 223 18.62 1.77 9.13
CA PRO A 223 18.00 2.32 10.34
C PRO A 223 18.99 3.04 11.25
N THR A 224 20.30 2.81 11.09
CA THR A 224 21.33 3.48 11.90
C THR A 224 21.57 4.92 11.45
N ARG A 225 21.21 5.25 10.21
CA ARG A 225 21.48 6.56 9.61
C ARG A 225 20.25 7.46 9.52
N VAL A 226 19.02 6.95 9.58
CA VAL A 226 17.79 7.75 9.38
C VAL A 226 17.42 8.72 10.52
N GLY A 227 17.96 8.55 11.72
CA GLY A 227 17.82 9.50 12.84
C GLY A 227 16.39 10.00 13.07
N SER A 228 16.19 11.32 13.11
CA SER A 228 14.88 11.97 13.34
C SER A 228 13.85 11.75 12.22
N ALA A 229 14.27 11.36 11.01
CA ALA A 229 13.35 11.02 9.93
C ALA A 229 12.63 9.66 10.12
N GLY A 230 13.00 8.90 11.16
CA GLY A 230 12.53 7.53 11.39
C GLY A 230 11.00 7.35 11.36
N SER A 231 10.21 8.32 11.87
CA SER A 231 8.74 8.22 11.85
C SER A 231 8.17 8.27 10.43
N VAL A 232 8.63 9.20 9.60
CA VAL A 232 8.20 9.31 8.19
C VAL A 232 8.64 8.08 7.39
N VAL A 233 9.85 7.58 7.66
CA VAL A 233 10.35 6.35 7.04
C VAL A 233 9.51 5.14 7.44
N GLY A 234 9.14 5.04 8.72
CA GLY A 234 8.23 4.01 9.22
C GLY A 234 6.86 4.06 8.54
N ALA A 235 6.30 5.26 8.35
CA ALA A 235 5.05 5.47 7.62
C ALA A 235 5.13 4.98 6.17
N LEU A 236 6.22 5.31 5.48
CA LEU A 236 6.46 4.86 4.10
C LEU A 236 6.55 3.33 4.03
N ALA A 237 7.30 2.71 4.95
CA ALA A 237 7.41 1.26 5.04
C ALA A 237 6.06 0.60 5.32
N ALA A 238 5.26 1.14 6.25
CA ALA A 238 3.93 0.64 6.57
C ALA A 238 2.96 0.70 5.38
N ARG A 239 3.01 1.79 4.60
CA ARG A 239 2.24 1.92 3.35
C ARG A 239 2.65 0.89 2.31
N LEU A 240 3.95 0.67 2.10
CA LEU A 240 4.45 -0.33 1.16
C LEU A 240 4.08 -1.75 1.60
N GLN A 241 4.16 -2.05 2.89
CA GLN A 241 3.74 -3.34 3.46
C GLN A 241 2.24 -3.59 3.22
N ALA A 242 1.40 -2.60 3.54
CA ALA A 242 -0.04 -2.67 3.30
C ALA A 242 -0.37 -2.79 1.80
N GLY A 243 0.41 -2.14 0.94
CA GLY A 243 0.33 -2.27 -0.51
C GLY A 243 0.65 -3.68 -1.00
N TYR A 244 1.70 -4.31 -0.47
CA TYR A 244 2.07 -5.68 -0.81
C TYR A 244 1.01 -6.70 -0.42
N PHE A 245 0.39 -6.52 0.75
CA PHE A 245 -0.68 -7.39 1.24
C PHE A 245 -2.09 -6.98 0.78
N ARG A 246 -2.21 -6.03 -0.17
CA ARG A 246 -3.52 -5.61 -0.70
C ARG A 246 -4.30 -6.79 -1.27
N ASP A 247 -3.62 -7.64 -2.04
CA ASP A 247 -4.24 -8.77 -2.74
C ASP A 247 -3.81 -10.12 -2.14
N ARG A 248 -3.21 -10.11 -0.94
CA ARG A 248 -2.67 -11.31 -0.27
C ARG A 248 -3.22 -11.43 1.17
N PRO A 249 -3.61 -12.63 1.63
CA PRO A 249 -4.08 -12.80 2.99
C PRO A 249 -2.96 -12.55 3.99
N ALA A 250 -3.28 -11.75 5.00
CA ALA A 250 -2.39 -11.45 6.11
C ALA A 250 -2.93 -12.03 7.43
N LEU A 251 -2.04 -12.34 8.36
CA LEU A 251 -2.38 -12.79 9.71
C LEU A 251 -2.87 -11.64 10.60
N ALA A 252 -2.32 -10.44 10.42
CA ALA A 252 -2.61 -9.21 11.15
C ALA A 252 -2.55 -8.01 10.19
N ASP A 253 -2.96 -6.82 10.63
CA ASP A 253 -2.85 -5.57 9.86
C ASP A 253 -1.38 -5.29 9.48
N PRO A 254 -1.02 -5.42 8.18
CA PRO A 254 0.36 -5.23 7.72
C PRO A 254 0.88 -3.81 7.97
N HIS A 255 -0.02 -2.82 7.92
CA HIS A 255 0.34 -1.42 8.14
C HIS A 255 0.77 -1.19 9.60
N ASP A 256 -0.09 -1.60 10.53
CA ASP A 256 0.13 -1.41 11.96
C ASP A 256 1.34 -2.19 12.46
N LEU A 257 1.56 -3.42 11.99
CA LEU A 257 2.71 -4.22 12.39
C LEU A 257 4.04 -3.65 11.86
N ALA A 258 4.06 -3.17 10.61
CA ALA A 258 5.23 -2.49 10.06
C ALA A 258 5.55 -1.22 10.86
N LEU A 259 4.55 -0.38 11.14
CA LEU A 259 4.78 0.84 11.93
C LEU A 259 5.36 0.55 13.32
N ARG A 260 4.78 -0.40 14.06
CA ARG A 260 5.29 -0.80 15.38
C ARG A 260 6.71 -1.38 15.32
N THR A 261 7.06 -2.03 14.21
CA THR A 261 8.42 -2.55 14.00
C THR A 261 9.44 -1.41 13.92
N PHE A 262 9.10 -0.33 13.21
CA PHE A 262 9.95 0.86 13.12
C PHE A 262 9.99 1.64 14.45
N GLU A 263 8.83 1.87 15.07
CA GLU A 263 8.74 2.54 16.38
C GLU A 263 9.51 1.80 17.48
N GLY A 264 9.52 0.46 17.43
CA GLY A 264 10.23 -0.40 18.37
C GLY A 264 11.72 -0.58 18.07
N GLY A 265 12.26 -0.01 17.00
CA GLY A 265 13.65 -0.20 16.60
C GLY A 265 13.99 -1.64 16.16
N LEU A 266 12.99 -2.41 15.74
CA LEU A 266 13.13 -3.81 15.33
C LEU A 266 13.35 -3.97 13.82
N THR A 267 13.55 -2.86 13.10
CA THR A 267 13.70 -2.83 11.63
C THR A 267 14.74 -3.83 11.11
N PRO A 268 16.00 -3.91 11.63
CA PRO A 268 16.96 -4.91 11.15
C PRO A 268 16.50 -6.34 11.41
N ALA A 269 15.92 -6.62 12.57
CA ALA A 269 15.57 -7.97 12.97
C ALA A 269 14.38 -8.54 12.19
N LEU A 270 13.44 -7.68 11.76
CA LEU A 270 12.19 -8.05 11.09
C LEU A 270 12.11 -7.64 9.62
N ALA A 271 13.17 -7.04 9.06
CA ALA A 271 13.26 -6.78 7.62
C ALA A 271 13.03 -8.08 6.84
N SER A 272 12.31 -8.02 5.72
CA SER A 272 12.02 -9.22 4.91
C SER A 272 13.30 -9.80 4.28
N VAL A 273 14.30 -8.93 4.09
CA VAL A 273 15.57 -9.19 3.44
C VAL A 273 16.58 -8.12 3.86
N TRP A 274 17.85 -8.48 3.90
CA TRP A 274 18.95 -7.51 4.01
C TRP A 274 19.65 -7.40 2.67
N VAL A 275 19.77 -6.20 2.14
CA VAL A 275 20.70 -5.95 1.04
C VAL A 275 22.02 -5.54 1.66
N VAL A 276 23.07 -6.34 1.46
CA VAL A 276 24.40 -6.09 2.03
C VAL A 276 25.35 -5.64 0.94
N LEU A 277 26.17 -4.64 1.28
CA LEU A 277 27.39 -4.32 0.55
C LEU A 277 28.55 -4.89 1.37
N ALA A 278 29.29 -5.82 0.78
CA ALA A 278 30.43 -6.46 1.43
C ALA A 278 31.68 -6.38 0.53
N ARG A 279 32.86 -6.41 1.16
CA ARG A 279 34.15 -6.34 0.46
C ARG A 279 34.93 -7.63 0.64
N ALA A 280 35.54 -8.13 -0.42
CA ALA A 280 36.49 -9.23 -0.34
C ALA A 280 37.80 -8.81 0.34
N GLY A 281 38.15 -9.46 1.45
CA GLY A 281 39.37 -9.20 2.21
C GLY A 281 39.15 -8.29 3.43
N ARG A 282 40.16 -7.46 3.76
CA ARG A 282 40.09 -6.59 4.95
C ARG A 282 39.19 -5.37 4.69
N PRO A 283 38.49 -4.87 5.73
CA PRO A 283 37.67 -3.67 5.62
C PRO A 283 38.51 -2.51 5.11
N GLY A 284 38.04 -1.87 4.04
CA GLY A 284 38.59 -0.60 3.59
C GLY A 284 37.92 0.50 4.39
N GLY A 285 38.67 1.35 5.09
CA GLY A 285 38.10 2.41 5.93
C GLY A 285 37.43 3.56 5.17
N GLY A 286 36.80 3.30 4.02
CA GLY A 286 36.04 4.28 3.25
C GLY A 286 34.57 4.17 3.59
N ASP A 287 34.04 5.19 4.27
CA ASP A 287 32.59 5.39 4.38
C ASP A 287 32.10 5.75 2.99
N ALA A 288 31.55 4.77 2.28
CA ALA A 288 30.94 5.05 0.98
C ALA A 288 29.76 5.99 1.23
N ASP A 289 29.72 7.11 0.50
CA ASP A 289 28.63 8.09 0.54
C ASP A 289 27.38 7.49 -0.12
N LEU A 290 26.76 6.55 0.61
CA LEU A 290 25.60 5.78 0.18
C LEU A 290 24.36 6.28 0.92
N PRO A 291 23.24 6.42 0.19
CA PRO A 291 22.03 6.99 0.75
C PRO A 291 21.46 6.10 1.87
N PRO A 292 21.07 6.69 3.02
CA PRO A 292 20.47 5.96 4.14
C PRO A 292 19.08 5.39 3.83
N LEU A 293 18.39 5.91 2.82
CA LEU A 293 17.12 5.36 2.36
C LEU A 293 17.04 5.43 0.84
N LEU A 294 16.53 4.35 0.26
CA LEU A 294 16.18 4.22 -1.14
C LEU A 294 14.78 3.63 -1.23
N ALA A 295 13.86 4.29 -1.91
CA ALA A 295 12.56 3.72 -2.26
C ALA A 295 12.38 3.70 -3.77
N ALA A 296 11.99 2.56 -4.30
CA ALA A 296 11.62 2.39 -5.70
C ALA A 296 10.37 3.21 -6.01
N GLY A 297 10.24 3.65 -7.26
CA GLY A 297 9.09 4.46 -7.66
C GLY A 297 7.76 3.75 -7.50
N GLU A 298 6.73 4.56 -7.23
CA GLU A 298 5.33 4.13 -7.19
C GLU A 298 4.93 3.35 -8.46
N PRO A 299 3.96 2.42 -8.37
CA PRO A 299 3.51 1.65 -9.52
C PRO A 299 3.02 2.56 -10.66
N GLY A 300 3.44 2.23 -11.87
CA GLY A 300 3.10 2.94 -13.11
C GLY A 300 4.03 2.52 -14.25
N THR A 301 3.84 3.07 -15.44
CA THR A 301 4.80 2.90 -16.54
C THR A 301 6.15 3.53 -16.17
N GLN A 302 7.24 3.06 -16.78
CA GLN A 302 8.61 3.49 -16.45
C GLN A 302 8.78 5.03 -16.52
N ALA A 303 8.01 5.72 -17.37
CA ALA A 303 8.04 7.17 -17.47
C ALA A 303 7.63 7.86 -16.16
N TRP A 304 6.64 7.34 -15.45
CA TRP A 304 6.13 7.96 -14.22
C TRP A 304 6.93 7.61 -12.98
N ARG A 305 7.86 6.64 -13.04
CA ARG A 305 8.60 6.16 -11.87
C ARG A 305 9.77 7.07 -11.52
N ALA A 306 9.92 7.30 -10.22
CA ALA A 306 11.04 8.03 -9.64
C ALA A 306 11.54 7.30 -8.40
N VAL A 307 12.85 7.22 -8.26
CA VAL A 307 13.50 6.73 -7.05
C VAL A 307 13.49 7.83 -6.02
N THR A 308 13.02 7.52 -4.82
CA THR A 308 13.12 8.41 -3.67
C THR A 308 14.36 8.08 -2.87
N THR A 309 15.19 9.06 -2.56
CA THR A 309 16.35 8.91 -1.70
C THR A 309 16.27 9.89 -0.54
N LEU A 310 16.58 9.46 0.67
CA LEU A 310 16.75 10.37 1.81
C LEU A 310 18.20 10.79 1.89
N VAL A 311 18.48 12.09 1.92
CA VAL A 311 19.82 12.65 2.02
C VAL A 311 19.89 13.56 3.25
N ALA A 312 20.94 13.43 4.05
CA ALA A 312 21.22 14.34 5.15
C ALA A 312 21.94 15.58 4.60
N ASP A 313 21.39 16.77 4.88
CA ASP A 313 21.99 18.07 4.61
C ASP A 313 22.20 18.79 5.97
N PRO A 314 23.20 19.68 6.13
CA PRO A 314 23.27 20.63 7.24
C PRO A 314 21.95 21.30 7.65
N ALA A 315 21.00 21.49 6.72
CA ALA A 315 19.68 22.09 6.99
C ALA A 315 18.63 21.09 7.51
N GLY A 316 18.94 19.80 7.57
CA GLY A 316 18.02 18.73 7.94
C GLY A 316 17.94 17.63 6.87
N TRP A 317 17.00 16.71 7.06
CA TRP A 317 16.74 15.65 6.09
C TRP A 317 16.07 16.19 4.84
N GLN A 318 16.37 15.65 3.65
CA GLN A 318 15.68 15.97 2.41
C GLN A 318 15.32 14.70 1.66
N LEU A 319 14.11 14.65 1.10
CA LEU A 319 13.69 13.60 0.17
C LEU A 319 13.98 14.05 -1.25
N ALA A 320 15.01 13.49 -1.88
CA ALA A 320 15.31 13.74 -3.28
C ALA A 320 14.62 12.69 -4.16
N LEU A 321 14.14 13.12 -5.33
CA LEU A 321 13.51 12.26 -6.32
C LEU A 321 14.36 12.24 -7.60
N ALA A 322 14.66 11.06 -8.12
CA ALA A 322 15.40 10.89 -9.37
C ALA A 322 14.59 10.06 -10.37
N PRO A 323 14.46 10.46 -11.65
CA PRO A 323 13.69 9.70 -12.63
C PRO A 323 14.34 8.36 -12.96
N GLU A 324 13.54 7.30 -13.11
CA GLU A 324 14.05 6.01 -13.59
C GLU A 324 14.30 5.98 -15.10
N ALA A 325 13.49 6.70 -15.88
CA ALA A 325 13.59 6.77 -17.36
C ALA A 325 14.32 8.03 -17.86
N GLY A 326 15.03 8.75 -16.99
CA GLY A 326 15.73 10.00 -17.33
C GLY A 326 14.82 11.19 -17.67
N ARG A 327 13.49 11.04 -17.59
CA ARG A 327 12.53 12.13 -17.83
C ARG A 327 12.20 12.83 -16.51
N HIS A 328 12.62 14.08 -16.39
CA HIS A 328 12.37 14.87 -15.18
C HIS A 328 10.95 15.46 -15.12
N VAL A 329 10.29 15.64 -16.28
CA VAL A 329 8.92 16.14 -16.34
C VAL A 329 8.10 15.22 -17.24
N VAL A 330 6.96 14.76 -16.72
CA VAL A 330 6.06 13.84 -17.43
C VAL A 330 4.63 14.36 -17.30
N HIS A 331 3.96 14.53 -18.43
CA HIS A 331 2.64 15.10 -18.50
C HIS A 331 1.76 14.27 -19.42
N GLU A 332 0.60 13.86 -18.93
CA GLU A 332 -0.42 13.19 -19.72
C GLU A 332 -1.79 13.57 -19.17
N ARG A 333 -2.64 14.09 -20.05
CA ARG A 333 -3.98 14.62 -19.71
C ARG A 333 -3.90 15.64 -18.56
N HIS A 334 -4.55 15.40 -17.42
CA HIS A 334 -4.50 16.30 -16.27
C HIS A 334 -3.42 15.95 -15.26
N VAL A 335 -2.67 14.87 -15.46
CA VAL A 335 -1.65 14.41 -14.50
C VAL A 335 -0.29 14.89 -14.96
N LEU A 336 0.41 15.59 -14.07
CA LEU A 336 1.77 16.07 -14.28
C LEU A 336 2.63 15.63 -13.10
N ARG A 337 3.82 15.10 -13.41
CA ARG A 337 4.89 14.85 -12.44
C ARG A 337 6.12 15.66 -12.85
N ASP A 338 6.51 16.59 -12.00
CA ASP A 338 7.69 17.45 -12.15
C ASP A 338 8.71 17.12 -11.06
N LEU A 339 9.75 16.38 -11.44
CA LEU A 339 10.86 15.97 -10.58
C LEU A 339 11.97 17.03 -10.52
N THR A 340 11.81 18.18 -11.20
CA THR A 340 12.73 19.31 -11.08
C THR A 340 12.41 20.21 -9.89
N VAL A 341 11.23 20.04 -9.29
CA VAL A 341 10.82 20.74 -8.07
C VAL A 341 11.85 20.46 -6.98
N ARG A 342 12.43 21.54 -6.45
CA ARG A 342 13.41 21.45 -5.37
C ARG A 342 12.75 20.82 -4.14
N PRO A 343 13.36 19.79 -3.52
CA PRO A 343 12.82 19.23 -2.30
C PRO A 343 12.95 20.24 -1.15
N ASP A 344 11.89 20.35 -0.36
CA ASP A 344 11.95 21.05 0.92
C ASP A 344 12.67 20.17 1.95
N PRO A 345 13.23 20.77 3.02
CA PRO A 345 13.58 20.01 4.21
C PRO A 345 12.39 19.18 4.69
N LEU A 346 12.65 17.90 4.96
CA LEU A 346 11.68 16.98 5.52
C LEU A 346 11.33 17.44 6.93
N ALA A 347 10.06 17.79 7.14
CA ALA A 347 9.57 18.18 8.45
C ALA A 347 9.67 16.99 9.43
N GLU A 348 10.10 17.27 10.65
CA GLU A 348 10.12 16.27 11.72
C GLU A 348 8.71 16.09 12.28
N GLY A 349 8.19 14.86 12.21
CA GLY A 349 6.83 14.56 12.63
C GLY A 349 6.35 13.18 12.19
N THR A 350 5.07 12.92 12.42
CA THR A 350 4.36 11.72 11.96
C THR A 350 3.50 12.06 10.74
N THR A 351 3.11 11.08 9.94
CA THR A 351 2.15 11.37 8.87
C THR A 351 0.77 11.67 9.45
N LEU A 352 -0.01 12.49 8.75
CA LEU A 352 -1.38 12.80 9.16
C LEU A 352 -2.25 11.53 9.17
N ASP A 353 -2.01 10.58 8.26
CA ASP A 353 -2.65 9.25 8.25
C ASP A 353 -2.43 8.51 9.58
N GLU A 354 -1.19 8.45 10.06
CA GLU A 354 -0.84 7.80 11.33
C GLU A 354 -1.50 8.49 12.54
N ALA A 355 -1.45 9.82 12.59
CA ALA A 355 -2.10 10.59 13.63
C ALA A 355 -3.63 10.35 13.67
N LEU A 356 -4.27 10.29 12.50
CA LEU A 356 -5.70 9.96 12.37
C LEU A 356 -5.99 8.53 12.80
N ARG A 357 -5.17 7.54 12.40
CA ARG A 357 -5.30 6.14 12.83
C ARG A 357 -5.14 6.01 14.34
N ALA A 358 -4.19 6.70 14.94
CA ALA A 358 -3.99 6.73 16.39
C ALA A 358 -5.22 7.32 17.13
N ALA A 359 -5.78 8.42 16.61
CA ALA A 359 -7.00 9.02 17.16
C ALA A 359 -8.23 8.11 17.01
N CYS A 360 -8.33 7.34 15.91
CA CYS A 360 -9.39 6.35 15.72
C CYS A 360 -9.25 5.17 16.69
N ARG A 361 -8.04 4.61 16.83
CA ARG A 361 -7.77 3.50 17.77
C ARG A 361 -8.07 3.88 19.23
N SER A 362 -7.80 5.13 19.62
CA SER A 362 -8.11 5.61 20.97
C SER A 362 -9.59 5.98 21.18
N GLY A 363 -10.41 5.94 20.13
CA GLY A 363 -11.82 6.35 20.17
C GLY A 363 -12.04 7.86 20.34
N SER A 364 -10.99 8.69 20.17
CA SER A 364 -11.04 10.13 20.41
C SER A 364 -11.65 10.90 19.22
N LEU A 365 -12.98 10.91 19.12
CA LEU A 365 -13.70 11.71 18.12
C LEU A 365 -13.34 13.22 18.13
N PRO A 366 -13.06 13.87 19.28
CA PRO A 366 -12.60 15.26 19.28
C PRO A 366 -11.25 15.44 18.56
N GLN A 367 -10.31 14.52 18.76
CA GLN A 367 -9.00 14.57 18.13
C GLN A 367 -9.10 14.30 16.62
N VAL A 368 -9.90 13.32 16.21
CA VAL A 368 -10.18 13.08 14.77
C VAL A 368 -10.74 14.35 14.12
N ARG A 369 -11.72 14.99 14.75
CA ARG A 369 -12.32 16.24 14.24
C ARG A 369 -11.30 17.35 14.10
N GLU A 370 -10.42 17.51 15.08
CA GLU A 370 -9.37 18.54 15.04
C GLU A 370 -8.40 18.31 13.89
N LEU A 371 -7.87 17.09 13.74
CA LEU A 371 -6.96 16.74 12.66
C LEU A 371 -7.60 16.91 11.27
N VAL A 372 -8.84 16.46 11.10
CA VAL A 372 -9.60 16.61 9.84
C VAL A 372 -9.83 18.09 9.50
N ARG A 373 -10.15 18.93 10.48
CA ARG A 373 -10.32 20.38 10.26
C ARG A 373 -9.01 21.07 9.93
N ARG A 374 -7.93 20.73 10.63
CA ARG A 374 -6.58 21.25 10.36
C ARG A 374 -6.15 20.90 8.94
N TYR A 375 -6.37 19.65 8.52
CA TYR A 375 -6.10 19.20 7.15
C TYR A 375 -6.92 19.96 6.10
N ALA A 376 -8.25 20.04 6.29
CA ALA A 376 -9.13 20.73 5.36
C ALA A 376 -8.77 22.22 5.23
N ALA A 377 -8.50 22.90 6.34
CA ALA A 377 -8.10 24.31 6.35
C ALA A 377 -6.74 24.51 5.65
N TRP A 378 -5.76 23.68 5.98
CA TRP A 378 -4.42 23.75 5.38
C TRP A 378 -4.44 23.50 3.87
N LEU A 379 -5.17 22.47 3.42
CA LEU A 379 -5.25 22.13 2.00
C LEU A 379 -5.97 23.23 1.21
N THR A 380 -7.04 23.80 1.78
CA THR A 380 -7.79 24.90 1.16
C THR A 380 -6.96 26.18 1.08
N SER A 381 -6.06 26.41 2.04
CA SER A 381 -5.16 27.57 2.03
C SER A 381 -3.97 27.44 1.07
N GLN A 382 -3.71 26.24 0.53
CA GLN A 382 -2.60 26.07 -0.41
C GLN A 382 -2.89 26.84 -1.71
N PRO A 383 -1.90 27.59 -2.22
CA PRO A 383 -2.04 28.27 -3.51
C PRO A 383 -2.12 27.25 -4.63
N VAL A 384 -2.88 27.59 -5.69
CA VAL A 384 -2.77 26.87 -6.96
C VAL A 384 -1.47 27.32 -7.61
N GLY A 385 -0.56 26.39 -7.87
CA GLY A 385 0.71 26.69 -8.53
C GLY A 385 0.49 27.09 -9.99
N GLU A 386 1.44 27.83 -10.56
CA GLU A 386 1.39 28.24 -11.98
C GLU A 386 1.34 27.02 -12.93
N VAL A 387 1.93 25.91 -12.49
CA VAL A 387 2.10 24.68 -13.27
C VAL A 387 0.95 23.69 -13.04
N GLY A 388 0.17 23.87 -11.98
CA GLY A 388 -0.98 23.03 -11.64
C GLY A 388 -1.29 22.99 -10.15
N ASP A 389 -2.35 22.26 -9.79
CA ASP A 389 -2.84 22.13 -8.43
C ASP A 389 -2.28 20.86 -7.75
N GLN A 390 -1.42 21.03 -6.75
CA GLN A 390 -0.86 19.92 -5.98
C GLN A 390 -1.87 19.28 -5.03
N ARG A 391 -2.91 20.02 -4.64
CA ARG A 391 -3.82 19.63 -3.54
C ARG A 391 -4.47 18.27 -3.78
N PHE A 392 -4.70 17.91 -5.03
CA PHE A 392 -5.28 16.62 -5.40
C PHE A 392 -4.44 15.42 -4.91
N PHE A 393 -3.11 15.53 -4.92
CA PHE A 393 -2.19 14.45 -4.56
C PHE A 393 -1.81 14.40 -3.07
N LEU A 394 -2.13 15.45 -2.32
CA LEU A 394 -1.80 15.59 -0.89
C LEU A 394 -2.84 14.90 0.01
N THR A 395 -2.96 13.57 -0.10
CA THR A 395 -3.77 12.77 0.84
C THR A 395 -3.15 12.78 2.25
N PRO A 396 -3.88 12.38 3.30
CA PRO A 396 -3.31 12.28 4.65
C PRO A 396 -2.01 11.47 4.74
N ALA A 397 -1.81 10.49 3.86
CA ALA A 397 -0.59 9.68 3.79
C ALA A 397 0.61 10.40 3.13
N GLN A 398 0.36 11.52 2.43
CA GLN A 398 1.36 12.39 1.77
C GLN A 398 1.56 13.71 2.53
N VAL A 399 1.05 13.81 3.76
CA VAL A 399 1.16 15.00 4.61
C VAL A 399 1.81 14.64 5.93
N VAL A 400 2.87 15.36 6.28
CA VAL A 400 3.55 15.27 7.59
C VAL A 400 2.93 16.27 8.55
N LEU A 401 2.55 15.78 9.72
CA LEU A 401 2.13 16.56 10.88
C LEU A 401 3.33 16.81 11.79
N ALA A 402 3.81 18.05 11.77
CA ALA A 402 4.83 18.57 12.66
C ALA A 402 4.22 19.50 13.73
N ASP A 403 5.03 19.87 14.72
CA ASP A 403 4.61 20.73 15.83
C ASP A 403 4.11 22.11 15.36
N ASP A 404 4.73 22.65 14.32
CA ASP A 404 4.47 23.98 13.77
C ASP A 404 3.50 24.00 12.60
N GLY A 405 3.22 22.85 11.95
CA GLY A 405 2.53 22.86 10.67
C GLY A 405 2.16 21.51 10.08
N LEU A 406 1.54 21.59 8.90
CA LEU A 406 1.35 20.46 7.99
C LEU A 406 2.24 20.69 6.76
N TYR A 407 2.92 19.64 6.30
CA TYR A 407 3.90 19.72 5.22
C TYR A 407 3.66 18.61 4.20
N ALA A 408 3.81 18.93 2.91
CA ALA A 408 3.73 17.94 1.83
C ALA A 408 4.99 17.06 1.81
N LEU A 409 4.82 15.74 1.68
CA LEU A 409 5.92 14.78 1.55
C LEU A 409 6.50 14.75 0.13
N ASP A 410 5.62 14.70 -0.88
CA ASP A 410 5.98 14.73 -2.29
C ASP A 410 5.22 15.88 -2.99
N ARG A 411 5.97 16.83 -3.55
CA ARG A 411 5.46 17.99 -4.30
C ARG A 411 5.61 17.85 -5.81
N SER A 412 6.11 16.72 -6.30
CA SER A 412 6.32 16.52 -7.73
C SER A 412 5.00 16.39 -8.50
N TRP A 413 3.92 15.99 -7.83
CA TRP A 413 2.63 15.73 -8.48
C TRP A 413 1.72 16.95 -8.56
N HIS A 414 1.14 17.16 -9.74
CA HIS A 414 0.25 18.28 -10.03
C HIS A 414 -0.94 17.83 -10.87
N TRP A 415 -2.09 18.41 -10.58
CA TRP A 415 -3.29 18.31 -11.40
C TRP A 415 -3.44 19.56 -12.26
N THR A 416 -3.37 19.44 -13.58
CA THR A 416 -3.34 20.60 -14.49
C THR A 416 -4.73 21.11 -14.88
N GLY A 417 -5.79 20.34 -14.57
CA GLY A 417 -7.18 20.74 -14.80
C GLY A 417 -7.77 21.65 -13.70
N PRO A 418 -8.95 22.24 -13.91
CA PRO A 418 -9.64 23.00 -12.87
C PRO A 418 -10.02 22.07 -11.71
N MET A 419 -9.48 22.33 -10.52
CA MET A 419 -9.75 21.57 -9.31
C MET A 419 -10.37 22.47 -8.24
N ASP A 420 -11.49 22.00 -7.70
CA ASP A 420 -12.13 22.64 -6.56
C ASP A 420 -11.39 22.21 -5.29
N PRO A 421 -10.94 23.14 -4.42
CA PRO A 421 -10.30 22.78 -3.15
C PRO A 421 -11.13 21.78 -2.33
N GLU A 422 -12.45 21.87 -2.37
CA GLU A 422 -13.33 20.92 -1.66
C GLU A 422 -13.16 19.49 -2.18
N VAL A 423 -13.04 19.32 -3.50
CA VAL A 423 -12.85 18.00 -4.13
C VAL A 423 -11.54 17.37 -3.67
N ALA A 424 -10.46 18.16 -3.57
CA ALA A 424 -9.16 17.67 -3.09
C ALA A 424 -9.23 17.20 -1.62
N VAL A 425 -9.89 17.98 -0.73
CA VAL A 425 -10.07 17.58 0.68
C VAL A 425 -10.90 16.31 0.78
N LEU A 426 -12.04 16.25 0.09
CA LEU A 426 -12.94 15.10 0.11
C LEU A 426 -12.27 13.84 -0.45
N ARG A 427 -11.45 13.98 -1.50
CA ARG A 427 -10.63 12.90 -2.05
C ARG A 427 -9.66 12.34 -1.01
N GLY A 428 -8.91 13.21 -0.32
CA GLY A 428 -7.99 12.79 0.73
C GLY A 428 -8.68 12.09 1.91
N LEU A 429 -9.83 12.60 2.37
CA LEU A 429 -10.61 11.96 3.44
C LEU A 429 -11.19 10.60 3.00
N ARG A 430 -11.58 10.47 1.73
CA ARG A 430 -12.08 9.21 1.17
C ARG A 430 -10.98 8.17 1.01
N ASP A 431 -9.78 8.58 0.58
CA ASP A 431 -8.59 7.72 0.53
C ASP A 431 -8.26 7.15 1.91
N PHE A 432 -8.19 8.02 2.93
CA PHE A 432 -8.02 7.62 4.33
C PHE A 432 -9.11 6.63 4.80
N ALA A 433 -10.39 6.96 4.56
CA ALA A 433 -11.51 6.11 4.97
C ALA A 433 -11.43 4.70 4.35
N ARG A 434 -11.07 4.61 3.06
CA ARG A 434 -10.84 3.33 2.37
C ARG A 434 -9.68 2.57 3.00
N ALA A 435 -8.56 3.25 3.23
CA ALA A 435 -7.37 2.63 3.79
C ALA A 435 -7.64 2.09 5.21
N LEU A 436 -8.43 2.80 6.03
CA LEU A 436 -8.80 2.40 7.39
C LEU A 436 -9.80 1.22 7.41
N VAL A 437 -10.85 1.28 6.58
CA VAL A 437 -11.86 0.21 6.51
C VAL A 437 -11.26 -1.07 5.93
N ARG A 438 -10.36 -0.95 4.95
CA ARG A 438 -9.71 -2.10 4.30
C ARG A 438 -8.74 -2.81 5.25
N SER A 439 -7.96 -2.07 6.05
CA SER A 439 -7.05 -2.67 7.02
C SER A 439 -7.77 -3.35 8.18
N GLY A 440 -9.04 -3.00 8.43
CA GLY A 440 -9.81 -3.54 9.53
C GLY A 440 -9.37 -3.01 10.90
N SER A 441 -8.57 -1.94 10.91
CA SER A 441 -8.05 -1.32 12.13
C SER A 441 -9.20 -0.84 13.03
N ASP A 442 -8.93 -0.76 14.33
CA ASP A 442 -9.93 -0.30 15.28
C ASP A 442 -10.36 1.14 15.03
N GLN A 443 -11.68 1.35 15.05
CA GLN A 443 -12.31 2.63 14.77
C GLN A 443 -13.56 2.85 15.63
N PRO A 444 -13.92 4.11 15.96
CA PRO A 444 -15.03 4.42 16.87
C PRO A 444 -16.43 4.30 16.23
N TRP A 445 -16.49 4.09 14.91
CA TRP A 445 -17.76 4.00 14.19
C TRP A 445 -18.31 2.58 14.16
N ARG A 446 -19.49 2.43 13.56
CA ARG A 446 -20.15 1.12 13.45
C ARG A 446 -19.25 0.13 12.71
N PRO A 447 -19.23 -1.15 13.12
CA PRO A 447 -18.37 -2.15 12.50
C PRO A 447 -18.64 -2.38 11.02
N ASP A 448 -19.85 -2.06 10.53
CA ASP A 448 -20.33 -2.22 9.16
C ASP A 448 -20.23 -0.95 8.30
N ILE A 449 -19.63 0.13 8.80
CA ILE A 449 -19.54 1.42 8.07
C ILE A 449 -18.81 1.27 6.73
N SER A 450 -19.43 1.74 5.64
CA SER A 450 -18.78 1.78 4.32
C SER A 450 -17.69 2.86 4.26
N PRO A 451 -16.70 2.76 3.35
CA PRO A 451 -15.73 3.84 3.16
C PRO A 451 -16.38 5.18 2.82
N ASP A 452 -17.43 5.20 2.00
CA ASP A 452 -18.11 6.45 1.61
C ASP A 452 -18.92 7.04 2.78
N ASP A 453 -19.56 6.22 3.63
CA ASP A 453 -20.25 6.70 4.84
C ASP A 453 -19.26 7.26 5.88
N LEU A 454 -18.09 6.62 6.00
CA LEU A 454 -17.00 7.12 6.86
C LEU A 454 -16.46 8.44 6.30
N ALA A 455 -16.17 8.50 5.00
CA ALA A 455 -15.71 9.73 4.34
C ALA A 455 -16.73 10.86 4.49
N GLN A 456 -18.03 10.59 4.36
CA GLN A 456 -19.11 11.53 4.63
C GLN A 456 -19.08 12.04 6.08
N THR A 457 -18.82 11.16 7.05
CA THR A 457 -18.73 11.54 8.46
C THR A 457 -17.53 12.45 8.71
N LEU A 458 -16.38 12.17 8.10
CA LEU A 458 -15.18 13.02 8.17
C LEU A 458 -15.40 14.37 7.47
N ALA A 459 -16.05 14.36 6.30
CA ALA A 459 -16.41 15.59 5.57
C ALA A 459 -17.32 16.49 6.43
N ALA A 460 -18.29 15.92 7.14
CA ALA A 460 -19.13 16.66 8.06
C ALA A 460 -18.34 17.27 9.24
N MET A 461 -17.26 16.62 9.70
CA MET A 461 -16.37 17.18 10.73
C MET A 461 -15.61 18.41 10.22
N ALA A 462 -15.22 18.40 8.94
CA ALA A 462 -14.61 19.54 8.24
C ALA A 462 -15.63 20.63 7.85
N GLY A 463 -16.93 20.36 7.94
CA GLY A 463 -17.98 21.28 7.52
C GLY A 463 -18.22 21.30 6.00
N LEU A 464 -17.81 20.25 5.30
CA LEU A 464 -17.92 20.13 3.85
C LEU A 464 -19.16 19.31 3.43
N PRO A 465 -19.80 19.65 2.29
CA PRO A 465 -20.91 18.88 1.77
C PRO A 465 -20.42 17.55 1.16
N TRP A 466 -21.20 16.49 1.35
CA TRP A 466 -21.00 15.22 0.66
C TRP A 466 -22.18 14.97 -0.27
N THR A 467 -21.95 14.99 -1.58
CA THR A 467 -23.00 14.81 -2.59
C THR A 467 -22.58 13.78 -3.65
N PRO A 468 -23.54 13.09 -4.29
CA PRO A 468 -23.23 12.14 -5.36
C PRO A 468 -22.43 12.76 -6.52
N ALA A 469 -22.66 14.03 -6.84
CA ALA A 469 -21.92 14.73 -7.89
C ALA A 469 -20.45 14.97 -7.52
N LEU A 470 -20.16 15.27 -6.25
CA LEU A 470 -18.77 15.39 -5.76
C LEU A 470 -18.08 14.02 -5.76
N LEU A 471 -18.79 12.98 -5.33
CA LEU A 471 -18.30 11.60 -5.34
C LEU A 471 -17.93 11.14 -6.76
N ASP A 472 -18.79 11.42 -7.74
CA ASP A 472 -18.58 11.10 -9.15
C ASP A 472 -17.33 11.82 -9.71
N ARG A 473 -17.16 13.11 -9.41
CA ARG A 473 -15.97 13.89 -9.78
C ARG A 473 -14.68 13.31 -9.19
N ILE A 474 -14.70 12.94 -7.91
CA ILE A 474 -13.54 12.30 -7.25
C ILE A 474 -13.23 10.97 -7.94
N ALA A 475 -14.24 10.13 -8.16
CA ALA A 475 -14.06 8.81 -8.78
C ALA A 475 -13.55 8.92 -10.23
N ALA A 476 -14.00 9.91 -11.00
CA ALA A 476 -13.52 10.18 -12.35
C ALA A 476 -12.05 10.63 -12.35
N ALA A 477 -11.67 11.56 -11.48
CA ALA A 477 -10.28 12.02 -11.39
C ALA A 477 -9.31 10.91 -10.95
N GLU A 478 -9.71 10.08 -9.98
CA GLU A 478 -8.91 8.91 -9.56
C GLU A 478 -8.76 7.88 -10.68
N ALA A 479 -9.83 7.61 -11.44
CA ALA A 479 -9.79 6.70 -12.57
C ALA A 479 -8.86 7.21 -13.68
N GLU A 480 -8.83 8.52 -13.91
CA GLU A 480 -7.88 9.15 -14.83
C GLU A 480 -6.44 8.95 -14.34
N VAL A 481 -6.13 9.19 -13.07
CA VAL A 481 -4.79 8.95 -12.52
C VAL A 481 -4.39 7.49 -12.69
N GLU A 482 -5.24 6.55 -12.28
CA GLU A 482 -4.95 5.12 -12.40
C GLU A 482 -4.68 4.72 -13.86
N THR A 483 -5.50 5.22 -14.79
CA THR A 483 -5.37 4.92 -16.22
C THR A 483 -4.09 5.51 -16.80
N VAL A 484 -3.78 6.77 -16.50
CA VAL A 484 -2.57 7.45 -16.97
C VAL A 484 -1.31 6.75 -16.46
N LEU A 485 -1.26 6.43 -15.16
CA LEU A 485 -0.12 5.74 -14.58
C LEU A 485 0.05 4.33 -15.14
N ALA A 486 -1.05 3.62 -15.41
CA ALA A 486 -1.01 2.29 -16.00
C ALA A 486 -0.78 2.27 -17.53
N GLY A 487 -0.89 3.42 -18.22
CA GLY A 487 -0.88 3.49 -19.69
C GLY A 487 -2.12 2.85 -20.33
N GLY A 488 -3.28 2.93 -19.66
CA GLY A 488 -4.55 2.35 -20.09
C GLY A 488 -5.33 3.19 -21.10
N ASP A 489 -6.41 2.61 -21.63
CA ASP A 489 -7.32 3.28 -22.57
C ASP A 489 -8.63 3.78 -21.89
N ALA A 490 -9.53 4.37 -22.68
CA ALA A 490 -10.82 4.85 -22.17
C ALA A 490 -11.70 3.73 -21.57
N LEU A 491 -11.52 2.48 -22.00
CA LEU A 491 -12.25 1.34 -21.45
C LEU A 491 -11.68 0.92 -20.09
N ALA A 492 -10.35 1.00 -19.90
CA ALA A 492 -9.71 0.83 -18.61
C ALA A 492 -10.18 1.92 -17.63
N GLU A 493 -10.25 3.17 -18.08
CA GLU A 493 -10.74 4.29 -17.27
C GLU A 493 -12.20 4.11 -16.83
N ALA A 494 -13.09 3.74 -17.74
CA ALA A 494 -14.49 3.48 -17.39
C ALA A 494 -14.65 2.33 -16.39
N ARG A 495 -13.78 1.31 -16.46
CA ARG A 495 -13.73 0.21 -15.48
C ARG A 495 -13.20 0.67 -14.13
N ALA A 496 -12.09 1.43 -14.12
CA ALA A 496 -11.51 2.00 -12.90
C ALA A 496 -12.51 2.92 -12.19
N HIS A 497 -13.20 3.77 -12.93
CA HIS A 497 -14.25 4.65 -12.39
C HIS A 497 -15.38 3.86 -11.72
N ARG A 498 -15.90 2.82 -12.38
CA ARG A 498 -16.95 1.96 -11.81
C ARG A 498 -16.47 1.23 -10.56
N ALA A 499 -15.30 0.61 -10.61
CA ALA A 499 -14.70 -0.09 -9.48
C ALA A 499 -14.46 0.85 -8.29
N ASN A 500 -14.05 2.09 -8.58
CA ASN A 500 -13.87 3.14 -7.58
C ASN A 500 -15.22 3.50 -6.90
N LEU A 501 -16.32 3.62 -7.64
CA LEU A 501 -17.64 3.85 -7.01
C LEU A 501 -18.10 2.63 -6.19
N GLU A 502 -18.01 1.42 -6.74
CA GLU A 502 -18.47 0.19 -6.09
C GLU A 502 -17.71 -0.11 -4.79
N SER A 503 -16.38 0.09 -4.79
CA SER A 503 -15.54 -0.10 -3.61
C SER A 503 -15.85 0.85 -2.45
N GLY A 504 -16.47 2.00 -2.72
CA GLY A 504 -16.86 2.97 -1.69
C GLY A 504 -18.18 2.66 -0.99
N GLN A 505 -19.09 1.95 -1.67
CA GLN A 505 -20.48 1.77 -1.23
C GLN A 505 -20.67 0.75 -0.10
N SER A 506 -19.74 -0.18 0.07
CA SER A 506 -19.86 -1.22 1.09
C SER A 506 -18.49 -1.66 1.60
N GLN A 507 -18.45 -2.17 2.82
CA GLN A 507 -17.25 -2.81 3.33
C GLN A 507 -16.83 -4.03 2.50
N ALA A 508 -17.79 -4.83 2.03
CA ALA A 508 -17.51 -5.97 1.16
C ALA A 508 -16.87 -5.53 -0.17
N GLY A 509 -17.33 -4.42 -0.74
CA GLY A 509 -16.75 -3.80 -1.93
C GLY A 509 -15.36 -3.20 -1.68
N ALA A 510 -15.12 -2.64 -0.50
CA ALA A 510 -13.83 -2.09 -0.09
C ALA A 510 -12.76 -3.18 0.16
N VAL A 511 -13.21 -4.40 0.44
CA VAL A 511 -12.41 -5.57 0.83
C VAL A 511 -12.48 -6.62 -0.29
N GLN A 512 -12.62 -6.23 -1.56
CA GLN A 512 -12.46 -7.20 -2.65
C GLN A 512 -11.01 -7.72 -2.65
N GLY A 513 -10.82 -8.87 -2.02
CA GLY A 513 -9.52 -9.49 -1.81
C GLY A 513 -9.29 -9.90 -0.35
N PRO A 514 -8.23 -10.66 -0.08
CA PRO A 514 -7.91 -11.16 1.25
C PRO A 514 -7.29 -10.09 2.19
N SER A 515 -7.57 -8.81 1.95
CA SER A 515 -6.83 -7.65 2.49
C SER A 515 -7.07 -7.35 3.97
N ARG A 516 -7.93 -8.11 4.66
CA ARG A 516 -8.10 -8.01 6.11
C ARG A 516 -7.15 -9.00 6.77
N GLY A 517 -6.33 -8.50 7.69
CA GLY A 517 -5.61 -9.39 8.59
C GLY A 517 -6.60 -10.31 9.32
N TYR A 518 -6.25 -11.59 9.45
CA TYR A 518 -7.13 -12.59 10.04
C TYR A 518 -7.59 -12.19 11.46
N ARG A 519 -6.68 -11.61 12.26
CA ARG A 519 -7.02 -11.09 13.60
C ARG A 519 -8.08 -10.00 13.55
N GLU A 520 -7.94 -9.05 12.64
CA GLU A 520 -8.86 -7.93 12.46
C GLU A 520 -10.20 -8.42 11.90
N ALA A 521 -10.18 -9.44 11.04
CA ALA A 521 -11.40 -10.10 10.57
C ALA A 521 -12.18 -10.74 11.72
N VAL A 522 -11.52 -11.54 12.58
CA VAL A 522 -12.15 -12.16 13.77
C VAL A 522 -12.65 -11.10 14.75
N ALA A 523 -11.88 -10.03 14.98
CA ALA A 523 -12.31 -8.91 15.83
C ALA A 523 -13.55 -8.21 15.23
N SER A 524 -13.58 -8.00 13.91
CA SER A 524 -14.73 -7.40 13.21
C SER A 524 -15.96 -8.29 13.29
N GLU A 525 -15.82 -9.61 13.17
CA GLU A 525 -16.90 -10.58 13.31
C GLU A 525 -17.50 -10.53 14.71
N GLY A 526 -16.66 -10.50 15.75
CA GLY A 526 -17.11 -10.35 17.14
C GLY A 526 -17.91 -9.06 17.34
N ARG A 527 -17.43 -7.93 16.79
CA ARG A 527 -18.17 -6.66 16.86
C ARG A 527 -19.49 -6.69 16.09
N LEU A 528 -19.53 -7.34 14.93
CA LEU A 528 -20.76 -7.52 14.16
C LEU A 528 -21.77 -8.41 14.90
N ALA A 529 -21.31 -9.48 15.57
CA ALA A 529 -22.16 -10.34 16.37
C ALA A 529 -22.83 -9.58 17.52
N VAL A 530 -22.05 -8.77 18.27
CA VAL A 530 -22.58 -7.91 19.34
C VAL A 530 -23.58 -6.91 18.79
N ALA A 531 -23.27 -6.25 17.67
CA ALA A 531 -24.18 -5.30 17.05
C ALA A 531 -25.49 -5.97 16.58
N LEU A 532 -25.42 -7.21 16.09
CA LEU A 532 -26.59 -7.97 15.63
C LEU A 532 -27.48 -8.40 16.82
N GLU A 533 -26.88 -8.78 17.94
CA GLU A 533 -27.59 -9.04 19.19
C GLU A 533 -28.33 -7.79 19.69
N GLU A 534 -27.65 -6.64 19.73
CA GLU A 534 -28.26 -5.35 20.10
C GLU A 534 -29.44 -4.98 19.19
N ARG A 535 -29.31 -5.18 17.87
CA ARG A 535 -30.39 -4.91 16.91
C ARG A 535 -31.55 -5.87 17.06
N THR A 536 -31.28 -7.14 17.33
CA THR A 536 -32.33 -8.14 17.59
C THR A 536 -33.12 -7.76 18.84
N GLY A 537 -32.44 -7.36 19.92
CA GLY A 537 -33.11 -6.85 21.12
C GLY A 537 -33.94 -5.58 20.86
N GLN A 538 -33.49 -4.67 19.99
CA GLN A 538 -34.28 -3.50 19.58
C GLN A 538 -35.55 -3.89 18.80
N VAL A 539 -35.46 -4.87 17.90
CA VAL A 539 -36.62 -5.39 17.16
C VAL A 539 -37.62 -6.02 18.12
N GLU A 540 -37.17 -6.88 19.03
CA GLU A 540 -38.03 -7.50 20.04
C GLU A 540 -38.73 -6.45 20.92
N TRP A 541 -38.01 -5.39 21.32
CA TRP A 541 -38.58 -4.29 22.10
C TRP A 541 -39.61 -3.49 21.30
N LEU A 542 -39.36 -3.22 20.01
CA LEU A 542 -40.30 -2.54 19.12
C LEU A 542 -41.56 -3.39 18.90
N GLU A 543 -41.41 -4.70 18.68
CA GLU A 543 -42.53 -5.63 18.53
C GLU A 543 -43.35 -5.75 19.82
N ALA A 544 -42.70 -5.82 20.99
CA ALA A 544 -43.37 -5.81 22.28
C ALA A 544 -44.13 -4.50 22.51
N SER A 545 -43.53 -3.37 22.13
CA SER A 545 -44.17 -2.05 22.20
C SER A 545 -45.36 -1.92 21.24
N LEU A 546 -45.27 -2.46 20.02
CA LEU A 546 -46.38 -2.51 19.06
C LEU A 546 -47.51 -3.38 19.60
N ARG A 547 -47.22 -4.59 20.09
CA ARG A 547 -48.23 -5.48 20.71
C ARG A 547 -48.93 -4.83 21.90
N SER A 548 -48.20 -4.09 22.75
CA SER A 548 -48.78 -3.33 23.86
C SER A 548 -49.72 -2.22 23.37
N ARG A 549 -49.35 -1.51 22.29
CA ARG A 549 -50.19 -0.47 21.69
C ARG A 549 -51.44 -1.08 21.04
N ASP A 550 -51.32 -2.18 20.30
CA ASP A 550 -52.46 -2.87 19.69
C ASP A 550 -53.46 -3.37 20.74
N THR A 551 -52.95 -3.83 21.89
CA THR A 551 -53.79 -4.21 23.03
C THR A 551 -54.56 -3.01 23.58
N LYS A 552 -53.90 -1.87 23.77
CA LYS A 552 -54.54 -0.61 24.21
C LYS A 552 -55.56 -0.10 23.20
N VAL A 553 -55.27 -0.18 21.89
CA VAL A 553 -56.22 0.18 20.84
C VAL A 553 -57.45 -0.73 20.91
N SER A 554 -57.25 -2.04 21.05
CA SER A 554 -58.35 -3.00 21.20
C SER A 554 -59.20 -2.74 22.45
N GLU A 555 -58.58 -2.36 23.57
CA GLU A 555 -59.28 -1.95 24.79
C GLU A 555 -60.07 -0.65 24.61
N LEU A 556 -59.51 0.34 23.91
CA LEU A 556 -60.22 1.57 23.56
C LEU A 556 -61.39 1.29 22.62
N GLU A 557 -61.24 0.41 21.64
CA GLU A 557 -62.32 -0.02 20.74
C GLU A 557 -63.43 -0.73 21.51
N ARG A 558 -63.09 -1.64 22.43
CA ARG A 558 -64.08 -2.28 23.32
C ARG A 558 -64.79 -1.25 24.19
N THR A 559 -64.06 -0.28 24.73
CA THR A 559 -64.64 0.80 25.55
C THR A 559 -65.58 1.68 24.73
N VAL A 560 -65.21 2.06 23.50
CA VAL A 560 -66.08 2.79 22.56
C VAL A 560 -67.29 1.95 22.17
N SER A 561 -67.14 0.64 21.95
CA SER A 561 -68.24 -0.28 21.68
C SER A 561 -69.21 -0.38 22.85
N HIS A 562 -68.69 -0.51 24.08
CA HIS A 562 -69.50 -0.49 25.31
C HIS A 562 -70.19 0.86 25.53
N LEU A 563 -69.51 1.97 25.23
CA LEU A 563 -70.12 3.30 25.26
C LEU A 563 -71.21 3.44 24.19
N ARG A 564 -71.05 2.85 22.99
CA ARG A 564 -72.09 2.79 21.95
C ARG A 564 -73.27 1.89 22.33
N GLY A 565 -73.06 0.90 23.19
CA GLY A 565 -74.07 -0.01 23.72
C GLY A 565 -74.78 0.47 25.00
N SER A 566 -74.21 1.46 25.71
CA SER A 566 -74.81 1.97 26.95
C SER A 566 -76.03 2.86 26.66
N LEU A 567 -77.02 2.80 27.56
CA LEU A 567 -78.30 3.51 27.47
C LEU A 567 -78.14 5.03 27.26
N SER A 568 -77.03 5.62 27.68
CA SER A 568 -76.70 7.04 27.47
C SER A 568 -76.43 7.39 26.00
N PHE A 569 -75.91 6.46 25.19
CA PHE A 569 -75.65 6.68 23.77
C PHE A 569 -76.90 6.49 22.89
N ARG A 570 -77.85 5.64 23.31
CA ARG A 570 -79.18 5.56 22.68
C ARG A 570 -80.02 6.82 22.93
N ILE A 571 -79.85 7.48 24.08
CA ILE A 571 -80.51 8.78 24.35
C ILE A 571 -79.80 9.92 23.58
N GLY A 572 -78.47 9.88 23.44
CA GLY A 572 -77.71 10.87 22.68
C GLY A 572 -77.95 10.85 21.16
N ARG A 573 -78.28 9.69 20.57
CA ARG A 573 -78.54 9.56 19.12
C ARG A 573 -79.92 10.07 18.68
N VAL A 574 -80.85 10.26 19.62
CA VAL A 574 -82.13 10.94 19.36
C VAL A 574 -82.00 12.47 19.44
N LEU A 575 -80.98 12.98 20.15
CA LEU A 575 -80.75 14.43 20.33
C LEU A 575 -79.75 15.06 19.34
N THR A 576 -79.11 14.27 18.47
CA THR A 576 -78.01 14.75 17.60
C THR A 576 -78.24 14.60 16.09
N SER A 577 -79.51 14.60 15.66
CA SER A 577 -79.86 15.02 14.30
C SER A 577 -80.79 16.24 14.43
N PRO A 578 -80.35 17.48 14.14
CA PRO A 578 -79.29 17.89 13.20
C PRO A 578 -78.23 18.84 13.82
N MET A 579 -76.94 18.57 13.64
CA MET A 579 -75.90 19.58 13.86
C MET A 579 -74.83 19.57 12.75
N ARG A 580 -75.07 20.37 11.72
CA ARG A 580 -74.10 20.69 10.65
C ARG A 580 -73.03 21.72 11.06
N SER A 581 -72.82 21.98 12.35
CA SER A 581 -71.95 23.09 12.82
C SER A 581 -70.75 22.70 13.70
N VAL A 582 -70.44 21.41 13.88
CA VAL A 582 -69.39 20.96 14.83
C VAL A 582 -68.03 20.61 14.17
N THR A 583 -67.89 20.75 12.86
CA THR A 583 -66.64 20.48 12.13
C THR A 583 -65.50 21.46 12.47
N GLY A 584 -65.82 22.66 12.96
CA GLY A 584 -64.81 23.67 13.33
C GLY A 584 -64.07 23.40 14.65
N TYR A 585 -64.72 22.75 15.62
CA TYR A 585 -64.18 22.60 16.98
C TYR A 585 -63.29 21.36 17.13
N LEU A 586 -63.68 20.25 16.50
CA LEU A 586 -62.89 19.02 16.44
C LEU A 586 -61.55 19.21 15.72
N ARG A 587 -61.50 20.08 14.69
CA ARG A 587 -60.26 20.41 13.99
C ARG A 587 -59.26 21.16 14.87
N ARG A 588 -59.71 21.97 15.83
CA ARG A 588 -58.84 22.65 16.80
C ARG A 588 -58.35 21.71 17.90
N PHE A 589 -59.19 20.79 18.35
CA PHE A 589 -58.85 19.84 19.41
C PHE A 589 -57.88 18.75 18.93
N VAL A 590 -58.03 18.26 17.70
CA VAL A 590 -57.08 17.31 17.10
C VAL A 590 -55.74 18.00 16.79
N MET A 591 -55.71 19.29 16.46
CA MET A 591 -54.45 20.03 16.31
C MET A 591 -53.77 20.40 17.62
N SER A 592 -54.47 20.41 18.77
CA SER A 592 -53.85 20.66 20.08
C SER A 592 -53.23 19.41 20.72
N LEU A 593 -53.44 18.22 20.14
CA LEU A 593 -52.88 16.94 20.61
C LEU A 593 -51.65 16.48 19.80
N VAL A 594 -51.23 17.25 18.80
CA VAL A 594 -50.05 16.95 17.98
C VAL A 594 -48.84 17.69 18.55
N PRO A 595 -47.73 17.01 18.89
CA PRO A 595 -46.49 17.66 19.33
C PRO A 595 -46.02 18.69 18.29
N PRO A 596 -45.44 19.84 18.71
CA PRO A 596 -45.19 20.98 17.84
C PRO A 596 -44.29 20.67 16.62
N GLU A 597 -43.47 19.64 16.73
CA GLU A 597 -42.55 19.11 15.71
C GLU A 597 -43.28 18.51 14.50
N TYR A 598 -44.49 17.96 14.69
CA TYR A 598 -45.24 17.24 13.65
C TYR A 598 -46.39 18.05 13.03
N LEU A 599 -46.64 19.27 13.51
CA LEU A 599 -47.74 20.13 13.04
C LEU A 599 -47.67 20.47 11.55
N ARG A 600 -46.45 20.58 10.97
CA ARG A 600 -46.29 20.86 9.53
C ARG A 600 -46.67 19.66 8.66
N GLN A 601 -46.33 18.44 9.07
CA GLN A 601 -46.70 17.21 8.36
C GLN A 601 -48.20 16.92 8.49
N ALA A 602 -48.77 17.10 9.69
CA ALA A 602 -50.21 16.96 9.92
C ALA A 602 -51.04 17.93 9.05
N ARG A 603 -50.58 19.18 8.87
CA ARG A 603 -51.22 20.14 7.96
C ARG A 603 -51.17 19.73 6.49
N ARG A 604 -50.05 19.15 6.02
CA ARG A 604 -49.90 18.68 4.63
C ARG A 604 -50.79 17.47 4.34
N LEU A 605 -50.91 16.53 5.27
CA LEU A 605 -51.80 15.38 5.17
C LEU A 605 -53.27 15.79 5.15
N ALA A 606 -53.67 16.71 6.02
CA ALA A 606 -55.03 17.24 6.06
C ALA A 606 -55.42 18.02 4.79
N GLN A 607 -54.45 18.67 4.11
CA GLN A 607 -54.68 19.34 2.83
C GLN A 607 -54.81 18.37 1.65
N ARG A 608 -54.13 17.21 1.68
CA ARG A 608 -54.27 16.17 0.65
C ARG A 608 -55.61 15.44 0.74
N LEU A 609 -56.10 15.21 1.95
CA LEU A 609 -57.40 14.54 2.19
C LEU A 609 -58.62 15.46 1.95
N ALA A 610 -58.41 16.76 1.76
CA ALA A 610 -59.48 17.75 1.58
C ALA A 610 -59.69 18.19 0.12
N LYS A 611 -59.00 17.57 -0.85
CA LYS A 611 -59.33 17.72 -2.27
C LYS A 611 -60.25 16.56 -2.68
N PRO A 612 -61.54 16.82 -2.95
CA PRO A 612 -62.38 15.87 -3.66
C PRO A 612 -61.98 15.88 -5.15
N GLU A 613 -61.94 14.70 -5.78
CA GLU A 613 -62.21 14.57 -7.22
C GLU A 613 -63.66 14.97 -7.52
#